data_AF-A0A519M184-F1
#
_entry.id   AF-A0A519M184-F1
#
_cell.length_a   1.000
_cell.length_b   1.000
_cell.length_c   1.000
_cell.angle_alpha   90.00
_cell.angle_beta   90.00
_cell.angle_gamma   90.00
#
_symmetry.space_group_name_H-M   'P 1'
#
loop_
_entity.id
_entity.type
_entity.pdbx_description
1 polymer ?
#
loop_
_entity_poly.entity_id
_entity_poly.type
_entity_poly.pdbx_seq_one_letter_code
_entity_poly.pdbx_strand_id
1 'polypeptide(L)'
;MTQGLFISFEGIDGAGKSSHIEGLATAFRAQGRTVTVSREPGGTPLAEKLREMVLADSMDALTESLLIFAARRDHLLNVIEPALARGEVVLCDRFTDATFAYQGAGRGFDVGVLSTLERLAQTGLAPDASLMREPDLTVWFDLAPEVAAERLAGARVPDRFESQPVEFFRRVSQGYADRAAAAPQRFARLDAAQDRHRVWQQLTSVFVRKGWLGLGQYTLGLEMVRAWLCDAPGPNGACGQCSSCHAIEVRTHADLCVLMPEVQMMALGWPLSEKAQADIDDKKRKPSREIRVEAMRDAVEFSQRTSARGRGKAVLVYPAEQMNHITANALLKTLEEPPGDVRFVLASEAAHQLLPTIRSRCLGHAMAWPAEAEMLQWMRGQGVADDAAKAFLRAAGGRPDDALAWAQSGRSPQAWSALPQAMAKGDVTALGDWAPAQAIDALQKLCHDLMAASVGAAPRYFAPADLPKAVPPLGALTRWSRALAKEARTAEHPFNAGLMLEALVAQARNTLHSRQPAPGTQP
;
A
#
# COMPACT_ATOMS: atom_id res chain seq x y z
N MET A 1 13.92 -9.23 -14.52
CA MET A 1 13.83 -8.99 -13.07
C MET A 1 13.15 -7.65 -12.91
N THR A 2 12.09 -7.56 -12.10
CA THR A 2 11.51 -6.27 -11.74
C THR A 2 12.60 -5.42 -11.09
N GLN A 3 12.85 -4.24 -11.65
CA GLN A 3 13.82 -3.30 -11.08
C GLN A 3 13.35 -2.93 -9.67
N GLY A 4 14.26 -2.97 -8.70
CA GLY A 4 13.99 -2.50 -7.35
C GLY A 4 13.58 -1.03 -7.39
N LEU A 5 12.69 -0.63 -6.49
CA LEU A 5 12.15 0.72 -6.44
C LEU A 5 12.52 1.36 -5.10
N PHE A 6 13.25 2.47 -5.11
CA PHE A 6 13.66 3.19 -3.92
C PHE A 6 12.84 4.46 -3.74
N ILE A 7 12.08 4.55 -2.64
CA ILE A 7 11.25 5.71 -2.33
C ILE A 7 11.65 6.27 -0.97
N SER A 8 11.96 7.56 -0.93
CA SER A 8 12.18 8.28 0.33
C SER A 8 10.96 9.11 0.72
N PHE A 9 10.75 9.26 2.02
CA PHE A 9 9.69 10.07 2.60
C PHE A 9 10.33 11.18 3.42
N GLU A 10 10.08 12.42 3.01
CA GLU A 10 10.76 13.61 3.51
C GLU A 10 9.78 14.62 4.08
N GLY A 11 10.29 15.53 4.92
CA GLY A 11 9.50 16.56 5.59
C GLY A 11 9.85 16.64 7.08
N ILE A 12 9.43 17.71 7.74
CA ILE A 12 9.68 17.92 9.16
C ILE A 12 8.96 16.88 10.04
N ASP A 13 9.41 16.72 11.27
CA ASP A 13 8.71 15.88 12.24
C ASP A 13 7.33 16.49 12.54
N GLY A 14 6.32 15.65 12.82
CA GLY A 14 4.92 16.11 12.91
C GLY A 14 4.16 16.17 11.57
N ALA A 15 4.82 15.94 10.43
CA ALA A 15 4.18 15.93 9.11
C ALA A 15 3.34 14.68 8.79
N GLY A 16 3.33 13.66 9.65
CA GLY A 16 2.47 12.47 9.51
C GLY A 16 3.00 11.33 8.63
N LYS A 17 4.29 11.39 8.23
CA LYS A 17 4.94 10.45 7.28
C LYS A 17 4.74 8.97 7.62
N SER A 18 5.10 8.54 8.83
CA SER A 18 5.21 7.12 9.18
C SER A 18 3.90 6.34 8.98
N SER A 19 2.77 6.98 9.28
CA SER A 19 1.42 6.42 9.07
C SER A 19 1.09 6.14 7.59
N HIS A 20 1.68 6.91 6.67
CA HIS A 20 1.49 6.76 5.24
C HIS A 20 2.48 5.79 4.61
N ILE A 21 3.71 5.72 5.12
CA ILE A 21 4.73 4.74 4.73
C ILE A 21 4.20 3.32 4.95
N GLU A 22 3.64 3.05 6.14
CA GLU A 22 3.06 1.73 6.46
C GLU A 22 1.85 1.38 5.57
N GLY A 23 0.96 2.34 5.34
CA GLY A 23 -0.21 2.15 4.47
C GLY A 23 0.21 1.80 3.04
N LEU A 24 1.23 2.49 2.53
CA LEU A 24 1.75 2.26 1.18
C LEU A 24 2.52 0.94 1.08
N ALA A 25 3.28 0.56 2.12
CA ALA A 25 3.91 -0.75 2.21
C ALA A 25 2.88 -1.88 2.10
N THR A 26 1.74 -1.71 2.76
CA THR A 26 0.63 -2.67 2.71
C THR A 26 0.03 -2.75 1.31
N ALA A 27 -0.21 -1.61 0.67
CA ALA A 27 -0.75 -1.56 -0.70
C ALA A 27 0.17 -2.25 -1.72
N PHE A 28 1.49 -2.05 -1.62
CA PHE A 28 2.46 -2.75 -2.46
C PHE A 28 2.49 -4.27 -2.21
N ARG A 29 2.43 -4.70 -0.94
CA ARG A 29 2.39 -6.12 -0.60
C ARG A 29 1.13 -6.81 -1.13
N ALA A 30 -0.01 -6.12 -1.11
CA ALA A 30 -1.26 -6.63 -1.67
C ALA A 30 -1.17 -6.92 -3.18
N GLN A 31 -0.29 -6.22 -3.90
CA GLN A 31 0.01 -6.46 -5.32
C GLN A 31 1.12 -7.50 -5.54
N GLY A 32 1.49 -8.26 -4.50
CA GLY A 32 2.49 -9.31 -4.58
C GLY A 32 3.95 -8.80 -4.54
N ARG A 33 4.19 -7.49 -4.32
CA ARG A 33 5.55 -6.93 -4.23
C ARG A 33 6.16 -7.24 -2.86
N THR A 34 7.45 -7.57 -2.84
CA THR A 34 8.24 -7.61 -1.61
C THR A 34 8.65 -6.19 -1.22
N VAL A 35 8.44 -5.81 0.04
CA VAL A 35 8.65 -4.43 0.52
C VAL A 35 9.55 -4.42 1.75
N THR A 36 10.70 -3.76 1.62
CA THR A 36 11.61 -3.40 2.71
C THR A 36 11.25 -2.00 3.19
N VAL A 37 10.95 -1.85 4.47
CA VAL A 37 10.71 -0.55 5.11
C VAL A 37 11.88 -0.26 6.03
N SER A 38 12.48 0.92 5.91
CA SER A 38 13.62 1.34 6.73
C SER A 38 13.57 2.85 7.04
N ARG A 39 14.57 3.37 7.76
CA ARG A 39 14.68 4.78 8.16
C ARG A 39 16.11 5.25 8.25
N GLU A 40 16.34 6.55 8.09
CA GLU A 40 17.63 7.18 8.36
C GLU A 40 17.56 8.36 9.34
N PRO A 41 18.64 8.62 10.11
CA PRO A 41 19.74 7.69 10.39
C PRO A 41 19.23 6.46 11.16
N GLY A 42 19.61 5.24 10.77
CA GLY A 42 19.07 4.00 11.34
C GLY A 42 18.97 2.86 10.31
N GLY A 43 18.20 1.82 10.63
CA GLY A 43 17.90 0.73 9.68
C GLY A 43 18.82 -0.49 9.75
N THR A 44 19.95 -0.40 10.46
CA THR A 44 20.86 -1.51 10.73
C THR A 44 21.31 -1.50 12.19
N PRO A 45 21.80 -2.62 12.76
CA PRO A 45 22.30 -2.63 14.13
C PRO A 45 23.41 -1.59 14.40
N LEU A 46 24.25 -1.29 13.41
CA LEU A 46 25.27 -0.24 13.53
C LEU A 46 24.67 1.16 13.40
N ALA A 47 23.82 1.40 12.39
CA ALA A 47 23.19 2.70 12.17
C ALA A 47 22.26 3.10 13.33
N GLU A 48 21.63 2.15 14.03
CA GLU A 48 20.87 2.44 15.25
C GLU A 48 21.75 2.94 16.39
N LYS A 49 22.96 2.38 16.59
CA LYS A 49 23.91 2.90 17.59
C LYS A 49 24.38 4.32 17.26
N LEU A 50 24.66 4.58 15.99
CA LEU A 50 25.04 5.92 15.52
C LEU A 50 23.88 6.91 15.68
N ARG A 51 22.64 6.48 15.41
CA ARG A 51 21.42 7.26 15.64
C ARG A 51 21.29 7.63 17.12
N GLU A 52 21.50 6.69 18.04
CA GLU A 52 21.43 6.97 19.48
C GLU A 52 22.41 8.09 19.88
N MET A 53 23.66 8.03 19.43
CA MET A 53 24.66 9.09 19.69
C MET A 53 24.21 10.44 19.12
N VAL A 54 23.72 10.46 17.88
CA VAL A 54 23.24 11.68 17.20
C VAL A 54 22.04 12.30 17.92
N LEU A 55 21.17 11.49 18.53
CA LEU A 55 19.99 11.97 19.25
C LEU A 55 20.28 12.36 20.71
N ALA A 56 21.29 11.75 21.35
CA ALA A 56 21.54 11.90 22.78
C ALA A 56 22.69 12.87 23.13
N ASP A 57 23.81 12.77 22.43
CA ASP A 57 25.02 13.49 22.82
C ASP A 57 25.04 14.91 22.24
N SER A 58 25.89 15.80 22.75
CA SER A 58 26.17 17.09 22.10
C SER A 58 27.37 16.96 21.16
N MET A 59 27.29 17.53 19.97
CA MET A 59 28.37 17.50 18.98
C MET A 59 28.27 18.70 18.03
N ASP A 60 29.37 19.06 17.38
CA ASP A 60 29.37 20.09 16.33
C ASP A 60 28.72 19.58 15.03
N ALA A 61 28.42 20.49 14.10
CA ALA A 61 27.71 20.18 12.86
C ALA A 61 28.47 19.23 11.92
N LEU A 62 29.80 19.26 11.89
CA LEU A 62 30.59 18.33 11.08
C LEU A 62 30.55 16.93 11.70
N THR A 63 30.73 16.81 13.02
CA THR A 63 30.60 15.52 13.71
C THR A 63 29.20 14.93 13.56
N GLU A 64 28.14 15.73 13.70
CA GLU A 64 26.75 15.33 13.45
C GLU A 64 26.57 14.78 12.01
N SER A 65 27.08 15.51 11.02
CA SER A 65 26.99 15.13 9.60
C SER A 65 27.77 13.84 9.31
N LEU A 66 28.99 13.70 9.85
CA LEU A 66 29.82 12.51 9.68
C LEU A 66 29.14 11.26 10.23
N LEU A 67 28.51 11.33 11.40
CA LEU A 67 27.79 10.20 11.98
C LEU A 67 26.55 9.83 11.16
N ILE A 68 25.81 10.82 10.64
CA ILE A 68 24.66 10.57 9.75
C ILE A 68 25.11 9.90 8.45
N PHE A 69 26.20 10.37 7.83
CA PHE A 69 26.73 9.76 6.61
C PHE A 69 27.37 8.39 6.85
N ALA A 70 27.98 8.16 8.01
CA ALA A 70 28.46 6.83 8.41
C ALA A 70 27.29 5.84 8.55
N ALA A 71 26.20 6.26 9.20
CA ALA A 71 24.98 5.47 9.31
C ALA A 71 24.37 5.16 7.94
N ARG A 72 24.31 6.17 7.05
CA ARG A 72 23.82 6.01 5.67
C ARG A 72 24.65 5.02 4.87
N ARG A 73 25.98 5.09 4.95
CA ARG A 73 26.86 4.16 4.24
C ARG A 73 26.58 2.71 4.66
N ASP A 74 26.47 2.46 5.95
CA ASP A 74 26.14 1.12 6.46
C ASP A 74 24.74 0.67 6.03
N HIS A 75 23.77 1.58 6.06
CA HIS A 75 22.40 1.31 5.64
C HIS A 75 22.28 1.01 4.13
N LEU A 76 22.99 1.75 3.29
CA LEU A 76 23.06 1.52 1.84
C LEU A 76 23.61 0.12 1.53
N LEU A 77 24.75 -0.24 2.13
CA LEU A 77 25.43 -1.50 1.84
C LEU A 77 24.69 -2.72 2.37
N ASN A 78 24.02 -2.62 3.51
CA ASN A 78 23.42 -3.78 4.18
C ASN A 78 21.90 -3.93 3.96
N VAL A 79 21.19 -2.86 3.59
CA VAL A 79 19.73 -2.88 3.46
C VAL A 79 19.28 -2.41 2.08
N ILE A 80 19.58 -1.17 1.71
CA ILE A 80 19.01 -0.55 0.50
C ILE A 80 19.50 -1.27 -0.76
N GLU A 81 20.81 -1.31 -1.02
CA GLU A 81 21.35 -1.92 -2.24
C GLU A 81 21.04 -3.42 -2.33
N PRO A 82 21.18 -4.23 -1.25
CA PRO A 82 20.77 -5.63 -1.29
C PRO A 82 19.27 -5.84 -1.58
N ALA A 83 18.38 -5.01 -1.03
CA ALA A 83 16.95 -5.12 -1.29
C ALA A 83 16.59 -4.71 -2.72
N LEU A 84 17.19 -3.63 -3.23
CA LEU A 84 17.01 -3.19 -4.62
C LEU A 84 17.56 -4.22 -5.62
N ALA A 85 18.70 -4.84 -5.31
CA ALA A 85 19.27 -5.93 -6.12
C ALA A 85 18.35 -7.16 -6.18
N ARG A 86 17.52 -7.39 -5.15
CA ARG A 86 16.47 -8.43 -5.14
C ARG A 86 15.15 -8.00 -5.81
N GLY A 87 15.08 -6.78 -6.34
CA GLY A 87 13.87 -6.25 -6.99
C GLY A 87 12.77 -5.79 -6.02
N GLU A 88 13.09 -5.56 -4.75
CA GLU A 88 12.13 -5.12 -3.74
C GLU A 88 11.75 -3.64 -3.88
N VAL A 89 10.61 -3.26 -3.31
CA VAL A 89 10.28 -1.86 -3.04
C VAL A 89 10.90 -1.48 -1.69
N VAL A 90 11.81 -0.51 -1.69
CA VAL A 90 12.43 0.04 -0.48
C VAL A 90 11.74 1.37 -0.14
N LEU A 91 11.03 1.41 0.99
CA LEU A 91 10.41 2.61 1.53
C LEU A 91 11.26 3.12 2.70
N CYS A 92 11.87 4.29 2.57
CA CYS A 92 12.78 4.83 3.57
C CYS A 92 12.26 6.13 4.19
N ASP A 93 12.04 6.14 5.50
CA ASP A 93 11.73 7.35 6.25
C ASP A 93 13.03 8.17 6.39
N ARG A 94 13.11 9.26 5.61
CA ARG A 94 14.30 10.09 5.37
C ARG A 94 15.43 9.40 4.62
N PHE A 95 16.16 10.19 3.85
CA PHE A 95 17.39 9.82 3.17
C PHE A 95 18.30 11.06 3.07
N THR A 96 19.06 11.23 1.98
CA THR A 96 20.02 12.32 1.83
C THR A 96 19.39 13.71 1.86
N ASP A 97 18.19 13.90 1.29
CA ASP A 97 17.53 15.20 1.26
C ASP A 97 17.26 15.74 2.68
N ALA A 98 17.01 14.87 3.66
CA ALA A 98 16.93 15.25 5.07
C ALA A 98 18.24 15.85 5.60
N THR A 99 19.39 15.31 5.22
CA THR A 99 20.70 15.83 5.68
C THR A 99 20.94 17.25 5.16
N PHE A 100 20.61 17.51 3.89
CA PHE A 100 20.72 18.86 3.34
C PHE A 100 19.73 19.84 3.98
N ALA A 101 18.51 19.37 4.31
CA ALA A 101 17.52 20.21 4.97
C ALA A 101 17.89 20.52 6.44
N TYR A 102 18.26 19.51 7.24
CA TYR A 102 18.55 19.66 8.67
C TYR A 102 19.96 20.21 8.95
N GLN A 103 21.01 19.55 8.44
CA GLN A 103 22.38 19.98 8.68
C GLN A 103 22.74 21.17 7.79
N GLY A 104 22.35 21.17 6.52
CA GLY A 104 22.61 22.29 5.59
C GLY A 104 21.81 23.53 5.97
N ALA A 105 20.53 23.57 5.61
CA ALA A 105 19.70 24.76 5.82
C ALA A 105 19.40 25.03 7.31
N GLY A 106 19.04 24.00 8.08
CA GLY A 106 18.70 24.13 9.50
C GLY A 106 19.86 24.65 10.36
N ARG A 107 21.03 23.99 10.30
CA ARG A 107 22.23 24.38 11.07
C ARG A 107 23.10 25.44 10.38
N GLY A 108 22.88 25.73 9.10
CA GLY A 108 23.74 26.62 8.31
C GLY A 108 25.09 26.00 7.93
N PHE A 109 25.17 24.67 7.86
CA PHE A 109 26.42 23.98 7.51
C PHE A 109 26.69 24.03 6.00
N ASP A 110 27.97 24.03 5.61
CA ASP A 110 28.38 24.22 4.22
C ASP A 110 27.88 23.08 3.30
N VAL A 111 27.09 23.46 2.29
CA VAL A 111 26.46 22.53 1.33
C VAL A 111 27.50 21.85 0.43
N GLY A 112 28.62 22.50 0.13
CA GLY A 112 29.71 21.93 -0.65
C GLY A 112 30.44 20.82 0.11
N VAL A 113 30.65 21.00 1.41
CA VAL A 113 31.15 19.96 2.31
C VAL A 113 30.15 18.81 2.39
N LEU A 114 28.85 19.07 2.61
CA LEU A 114 27.82 18.01 2.62
C LEU A 114 27.79 17.20 1.32
N SER A 115 27.89 17.87 0.17
CA SER A 115 27.94 17.21 -1.14
C SER A 115 29.17 16.33 -1.29
N THR A 116 30.30 16.73 -0.69
CA THR A 116 31.53 15.93 -0.68
C THR A 116 31.39 14.71 0.23
N LEU A 117 30.82 14.87 1.43
CA LEU A 117 30.53 13.77 2.34
C LEU A 117 29.53 12.78 1.74
N GLU A 118 28.49 13.28 1.06
CA GLU A 118 27.51 12.46 0.35
C GLU A 118 28.17 11.58 -0.70
N ARG A 119 28.97 12.17 -1.60
CA ARG A 119 29.70 11.40 -2.62
C ARG A 119 30.57 10.32 -1.97
N LEU A 120 31.40 10.70 -0.99
CA LEU A 120 32.30 9.76 -0.31
C LEU A 120 31.53 8.63 0.40
N ALA A 121 30.42 8.95 1.07
CA ALA A 121 29.62 7.98 1.79
C ALA A 121 28.99 6.94 0.84
N GLN A 122 28.46 7.40 -0.30
CA GLN A 122 27.77 6.55 -1.26
C GLN A 122 28.72 5.79 -2.20
N THR A 123 29.80 6.40 -2.68
CA THR A 123 30.64 5.83 -3.75
C THR A 123 32.07 5.46 -3.32
N GLY A 124 32.46 5.82 -2.09
CA GLY A 124 33.79 5.50 -1.56
C GLY A 124 34.88 6.42 -2.12
N LEU A 125 36.06 5.85 -2.42
CA LEU A 125 37.25 6.61 -2.83
C LEU A 125 37.24 7.07 -4.30
N ALA A 126 36.24 6.64 -5.09
CA ALA A 126 36.02 7.06 -6.47
C ALA A 126 34.71 7.87 -6.56
N PRO A 127 34.74 9.18 -6.25
CA PRO A 127 33.54 10.04 -6.17
C PRO A 127 32.97 10.38 -7.55
N ASP A 128 32.46 9.38 -8.27
CA ASP A 128 31.66 9.59 -9.48
C ASP A 128 30.19 9.78 -9.10
N ALA A 129 29.64 10.95 -9.43
CA ALA A 129 28.25 11.28 -9.18
C ALA A 129 27.26 10.34 -9.92
N SER A 130 27.70 9.70 -11.00
CA SER A 130 26.88 8.73 -11.74
C SER A 130 26.59 7.44 -10.96
N LEU A 131 27.40 7.16 -9.92
CA LEU A 131 27.29 5.97 -9.07
C LEU A 131 26.47 6.24 -7.80
N MET A 132 25.94 7.44 -7.63
CA MET A 132 25.14 7.79 -6.46
C MET A 132 23.75 7.12 -6.51
N ARG A 133 23.29 6.67 -5.34
CA ARG A 133 21.95 6.16 -5.12
C ARG A 133 21.02 7.32 -4.83
N GLU A 134 20.29 7.75 -5.85
CA GLU A 134 19.15 8.65 -5.69
C GLU A 134 17.84 7.84 -5.54
N PRO A 135 16.84 8.32 -4.78
CA PRO A 135 15.49 7.77 -4.80
C PRO A 135 14.86 7.84 -6.20
N ASP A 136 14.06 6.84 -6.57
CA ASP A 136 13.20 6.92 -7.76
C ASP A 136 12.04 7.93 -7.55
N LEU A 137 11.63 8.12 -6.29
CA LEU A 137 10.70 9.17 -5.87
C LEU A 137 10.98 9.59 -4.43
N THR A 138 10.93 10.90 -4.20
CA THR A 138 10.90 11.50 -2.88
C THR A 138 9.54 12.12 -2.64
N VAL A 139 8.83 11.58 -1.66
CA VAL A 139 7.53 12.10 -1.23
C VAL A 139 7.77 13.11 -0.13
N TRP A 140 7.62 14.39 -0.44
CA TRP A 140 7.78 15.47 0.52
C TRP A 140 6.43 15.82 1.16
N PHE A 141 6.31 15.58 2.46
CA PHE A 141 5.21 16.01 3.29
C PHE A 141 5.45 17.46 3.71
N ASP A 142 4.87 18.37 2.96
CA ASP A 142 5.01 19.79 3.20
C ASP A 142 4.04 20.24 4.29
N LEU A 143 4.58 20.78 5.37
CA LEU A 143 3.84 21.22 6.54
C LEU A 143 4.49 22.48 7.10
N ALA A 144 3.66 23.48 7.42
CA ALA A 144 4.09 24.67 8.12
C ALA A 144 4.72 24.30 9.49
N PRO A 145 5.92 24.79 9.82
CA PRO A 145 6.61 24.49 11.09
C PRO A 145 5.79 24.77 12.34
N GLU A 146 4.91 25.77 12.30
CA GLU A 146 4.01 26.13 13.39
C GLU A 146 3.00 25.01 13.63
N VAL A 147 2.38 24.50 12.56
CA VAL A 147 1.43 23.38 12.61
C VAL A 147 2.14 22.09 13.04
N ALA A 148 3.39 21.90 12.61
CA ALA A 148 4.21 20.77 13.05
C ALA A 148 4.53 20.85 14.55
N ALA A 149 4.93 22.03 15.03
CA ALA A 149 5.19 22.28 16.43
C ALA A 149 3.93 22.07 17.29
N GLU A 150 2.76 22.54 16.83
CA GLU A 150 1.47 22.27 17.48
C GLU A 150 1.16 20.77 17.56
N ARG A 151 1.42 20.01 16.48
CA ARG A 151 1.25 18.55 16.45
C ARG A 151 2.23 17.81 17.37
N LEU A 152 3.41 18.38 17.61
CA LEU A 152 4.45 17.81 18.47
C LEU A 152 4.37 18.29 19.93
N ALA A 153 3.67 19.39 20.22
CA ALA A 153 3.56 19.99 21.54
C ALA A 153 2.93 19.09 22.62
N GLY A 154 2.30 17.98 22.21
CA GLY A 154 1.74 16.95 23.11
C GLY A 154 2.38 15.56 22.98
N ALA A 155 3.46 15.41 22.21
CA ALA A 155 4.18 14.16 22.07
C ALA A 155 5.20 13.97 23.21
N ARG A 156 5.86 12.80 23.27
CA ARG A 156 6.93 12.41 24.22
C ARG A 156 7.98 13.51 24.46
N VAL A 157 8.88 13.28 25.44
CA VAL A 157 10.08 14.12 25.63
C VAL A 157 10.78 14.28 24.27
N PRO A 158 10.90 15.53 23.76
CA PRO A 158 11.46 15.78 22.46
C PRO A 158 12.94 15.40 22.45
N ASP A 159 13.38 14.76 21.37
CA ASP A 159 14.82 14.56 21.13
C ASP A 159 15.55 15.87 20.78
N ARG A 160 16.87 15.81 20.63
CA ARG A 160 17.73 16.98 20.36
C ARG A 160 17.32 17.79 19.11
N PHE A 161 16.70 17.15 18.11
CA PHE A 161 16.21 17.83 16.92
C PHE A 161 14.82 18.40 17.16
N GLU A 162 13.93 17.63 17.79
CA GLU A 162 12.57 18.05 18.16
C GLU A 162 12.59 19.26 19.12
N SER A 163 13.66 19.47 19.89
CA SER A 163 13.82 20.60 20.82
C SER A 163 14.32 21.91 20.17
N GLN A 164 14.52 21.95 18.85
CA GLN A 164 15.01 23.15 18.16
C GLN A 164 13.91 24.23 18.05
N PRO A 165 14.27 25.54 17.95
CA PRO A 165 13.29 26.61 17.81
C PRO A 165 12.57 26.56 16.45
N VAL A 166 11.36 27.13 16.36
CA VAL A 166 10.56 27.10 15.12
C VAL A 166 11.30 27.68 13.91
N GLU A 167 12.19 28.66 14.10
CA GLU A 167 13.03 29.23 13.05
C GLU A 167 13.99 28.22 12.42
N PHE A 168 14.48 27.26 13.22
CA PHE A 168 15.26 26.15 12.68
C PHE A 168 14.42 25.35 11.69
N PHE A 169 13.20 24.98 12.07
CA PHE A 169 12.29 24.21 11.20
C PHE A 169 11.78 25.01 10.00
N ARG A 170 11.66 26.34 10.07
CA ARG A 170 11.42 27.19 8.89
C ARG A 170 12.56 27.07 7.88
N ARG A 171 13.81 27.11 8.35
CA ARG A 171 14.97 26.88 7.47
C ARG A 171 15.01 25.45 6.93
N VAL A 172 14.67 24.44 7.73
CA VAL A 172 14.56 23.05 7.26
C VAL A 172 13.50 22.91 6.16
N SER A 173 12.32 23.52 6.34
CA SER A 173 11.25 23.53 5.34
C SER A 173 11.70 24.20 4.04
N GLN A 174 12.43 25.32 4.14
CA GLN A 174 13.03 25.96 2.98
C GLN A 174 14.07 25.08 2.30
N GLY A 175 14.91 24.38 3.08
CA GLY A 175 15.87 23.41 2.54
C GLY A 175 15.21 22.30 1.73
N TYR A 176 14.07 21.77 2.18
CA TYR A 176 13.28 20.82 1.38
C TYR A 176 12.72 21.44 0.10
N ALA A 177 12.23 22.68 0.16
CA ALA A 177 11.75 23.40 -1.02
C ALA A 177 12.87 23.61 -2.05
N ASP A 178 14.07 23.97 -1.61
CA ASP A 178 15.24 24.18 -2.47
C ASP A 178 15.66 22.86 -3.15
N ARG A 179 15.67 21.74 -2.40
CA ARG A 179 15.93 20.40 -2.96
C ARG A 179 14.88 19.98 -3.98
N ALA A 180 13.59 20.21 -3.68
CA ALA A 180 12.49 19.91 -4.59
C ALA A 180 12.56 20.75 -5.88
N ALA A 181 12.97 22.03 -5.77
CA ALA A 181 13.15 22.91 -6.91
C ALA A 181 14.37 22.52 -7.78
N ALA A 182 15.44 22.02 -7.18
CA ALA A 182 16.63 21.54 -7.90
C ALA A 182 16.39 20.21 -8.64
N ALA A 183 15.48 19.36 -8.14
CA ALA A 183 15.20 18.03 -8.71
C ALA A 183 13.68 17.73 -8.85
N PRO A 184 12.91 18.55 -9.60
CA PRO A 184 11.44 18.47 -9.62
C PRO A 184 10.91 17.14 -10.18
N GLN A 185 11.71 16.46 -11.02
CA GLN A 185 11.36 15.17 -11.63
C GLN A 185 11.31 14.02 -10.59
N ARG A 186 12.09 14.16 -9.50
CA ARG A 186 12.24 13.17 -8.42
C ARG A 186 11.34 13.47 -7.22
N PHE A 187 10.71 14.64 -7.13
CA PHE A 187 9.91 15.05 -5.98
C PHE A 187 8.39 15.00 -6.23
N ALA A 188 7.64 14.53 -5.24
CA ALA A 188 6.20 14.69 -5.15
C ALA A 188 5.85 15.40 -3.83
N ARG A 189 5.39 16.65 -3.93
CA ARG A 189 4.94 17.44 -2.79
C ARG A 189 3.50 17.05 -2.42
N LEU A 190 3.27 16.75 -1.15
CA LEU A 190 1.96 16.53 -0.55
C LEU A 190 1.68 17.66 0.43
N ASP A 191 0.46 18.20 0.39
CA ASP A 191 -0.01 19.15 1.40
C ASP A 191 -0.37 18.38 2.67
N ALA A 192 0.56 18.34 3.64
CA ALA A 192 0.42 17.61 4.89
C ALA A 192 -0.34 18.40 5.98
N ALA A 193 -0.77 19.63 5.69
CA ALA A 193 -1.67 20.38 6.55
C ALA A 193 -3.10 19.83 6.49
N GLN A 194 -3.47 19.18 5.39
CA GLN A 194 -4.75 18.50 5.24
C GLN A 194 -4.89 17.31 6.18
N ASP A 195 -6.12 16.83 6.34
CA ASP A 195 -6.39 15.64 7.11
C ASP A 195 -5.71 14.41 6.49
N ARG A 196 -5.41 13.42 7.34
CA ARG A 196 -4.71 12.19 6.95
C ARG A 196 -5.40 11.46 5.78
N HIS A 197 -6.73 11.51 5.65
CA HIS A 197 -7.41 10.84 4.53
C HIS A 197 -7.11 11.55 3.21
N ARG A 198 -7.16 12.88 3.17
CA ARG A 198 -6.78 13.67 1.99
C ARG A 198 -5.30 13.53 1.64
N VAL A 199 -4.41 13.52 2.63
CA VAL A 199 -2.97 13.25 2.41
C VAL A 199 -2.77 11.84 1.83
N TRP A 200 -3.53 10.85 2.30
CA TRP A 200 -3.53 9.50 1.73
C TRP A 200 -4.02 9.48 0.27
N GLN A 201 -5.09 10.21 -0.07
CA GLN A 201 -5.56 10.33 -1.45
C GLN A 201 -4.49 10.95 -2.35
N GLN A 202 -3.88 12.06 -1.93
CA GLN A 202 -2.79 12.71 -2.66
C GLN A 202 -1.65 11.72 -2.90
N LEU A 203 -1.20 11.00 -1.85
CA LEU A 203 -0.18 9.98 -1.94
C LEU A 203 -0.57 8.89 -2.95
N THR A 204 -1.72 8.22 -2.78
CA THR A 204 -2.13 7.14 -3.69
C THR A 204 -2.25 7.62 -5.13
N SER A 205 -2.67 8.87 -5.37
CA SER A 205 -2.75 9.43 -6.73
C SER A 205 -1.38 9.57 -7.40
N VAL A 206 -0.33 9.92 -6.64
CA VAL A 206 1.05 9.97 -7.15
C VAL A 206 1.50 8.59 -7.56
N PHE A 207 1.24 7.59 -6.72
CA PHE A 207 1.65 6.22 -6.96
C PHE A 207 0.87 5.60 -8.12
N VAL A 208 -0.45 5.76 -8.20
CA VAL A 208 -1.26 5.32 -9.35
C VAL A 208 -0.82 6.00 -10.66
N ARG A 209 -0.50 7.32 -10.66
CA ARG A 209 0.01 8.01 -11.87
C ARG A 209 1.38 7.50 -12.33
N LYS A 210 2.25 7.16 -11.39
CA LYS A 210 3.52 6.46 -11.67
C LYS A 210 3.27 5.02 -12.10
N GLY A 211 2.05 4.52 -11.96
CA GLY A 211 1.61 3.15 -12.23
C GLY A 211 1.97 2.19 -11.11
N TRP A 212 2.25 2.63 -9.89
CA TRP A 212 2.68 1.77 -8.79
C TRP A 212 1.52 1.10 -8.00
N LEU A 213 0.22 1.36 -8.29
CA LEU A 213 -0.99 0.76 -7.65
C LEU A 213 -2.29 0.66 -8.55
N GLY A 214 -3.31 -0.23 -8.30
CA GLY A 214 -4.49 -0.52 -9.19
C GLY A 214 -5.98 -0.33 -8.71
N LEU A 215 -6.97 -0.71 -9.57
CA LEU A 215 -8.35 -0.14 -9.75
C LEU A 215 -9.51 -1.09 -10.25
N GLY A 216 -9.39 -2.42 -10.21
CA GLY A 216 -10.44 -3.34 -10.71
C GLY A 216 -10.24 -3.82 -12.17
N GLN A 217 -8.99 -3.78 -12.62
CA GLN A 217 -8.59 -4.10 -14.00
C GLN A 217 -8.91 -5.55 -14.40
N TYR A 218 -8.88 -6.49 -13.45
CA TYR A 218 -9.22 -7.88 -13.73
C TYR A 218 -10.67 -8.06 -14.19
N THR A 219 -11.63 -7.52 -13.44
CA THR A 219 -13.07 -7.65 -13.73
C THR A 219 -13.40 -7.04 -15.08
N LEU A 220 -12.89 -5.83 -15.35
CA LEU A 220 -13.05 -5.18 -16.66
C LEU A 220 -12.47 -6.07 -17.77
N GLY A 221 -11.26 -6.60 -17.56
CA GLY A 221 -10.62 -7.44 -18.56
C GLY A 221 -11.38 -8.73 -18.86
N LEU A 222 -11.94 -9.38 -17.83
CA LEU A 222 -12.75 -10.59 -18.00
C LEU A 222 -14.07 -10.31 -18.72
N GLU A 223 -14.76 -9.21 -18.40
CA GLU A 223 -16.01 -8.83 -19.08
C GLU A 223 -15.80 -8.41 -20.54
N MET A 224 -14.67 -7.76 -20.86
CA MET A 224 -14.28 -7.51 -22.25
C MET A 224 -14.11 -8.81 -23.03
N VAL A 225 -13.39 -9.78 -22.45
CA VAL A 225 -13.22 -11.12 -23.01
C VAL A 225 -14.56 -11.82 -23.21
N ARG A 226 -15.43 -11.75 -22.20
CA ARG A 226 -16.78 -12.33 -22.26
C ARG A 226 -17.58 -11.74 -23.40
N ALA A 227 -17.52 -10.43 -23.62
CA ALA A 227 -18.21 -9.75 -24.71
C ALA A 227 -17.71 -10.20 -26.10
N TRP A 228 -16.40 -10.42 -26.25
CA TRP A 228 -15.83 -10.88 -27.52
C TRP A 228 -16.25 -12.31 -27.86
N LEU A 229 -16.20 -13.21 -26.88
CA LEU A 229 -16.48 -14.64 -27.09
C LEU A 229 -17.98 -14.98 -27.04
N CYS A 230 -18.82 -14.06 -26.56
CA CYS A 230 -20.27 -14.21 -26.47
C CYS A 230 -20.88 -14.56 -27.83
N ASP A 231 -21.83 -15.50 -27.87
CA ASP A 231 -22.52 -15.93 -29.10
C ASP A 231 -23.48 -14.85 -29.64
N ALA A 232 -24.01 -13.98 -28.76
CA ALA A 232 -24.97 -12.93 -29.12
C ALA A 232 -24.70 -11.62 -28.35
N PRO A 233 -23.59 -10.90 -28.59
CA PRO A 233 -23.28 -9.67 -27.85
C PRO A 233 -24.27 -8.54 -28.19
N GLY A 234 -24.56 -7.70 -27.20
CA GLY A 234 -25.35 -6.48 -27.37
C GLY A 234 -24.48 -5.22 -27.40
N PRO A 235 -25.08 -4.03 -27.55
CA PRO A 235 -24.35 -2.75 -27.53
C PRO A 235 -23.65 -2.47 -26.20
N ASN A 236 -24.10 -3.09 -25.11
CA ASN A 236 -23.56 -2.92 -23.76
C ASN A 236 -22.63 -4.07 -23.33
N GLY A 237 -22.25 -4.99 -24.23
CA GLY A 237 -21.33 -6.10 -23.93
C GLY A 237 -21.94 -7.49 -24.13
N ALA A 238 -21.46 -8.47 -23.35
CA ALA A 238 -21.89 -9.86 -23.44
C ALA A 238 -23.38 -10.03 -23.08
N CYS A 239 -24.08 -11.00 -23.67
CA CYS A 239 -25.48 -11.29 -23.29
C CYS A 239 -25.63 -11.94 -21.91
N GLY A 240 -24.56 -12.55 -21.38
CA GLY A 240 -24.54 -13.24 -20.10
C GLY A 240 -25.23 -14.61 -20.07
N GLN A 241 -26.10 -14.94 -21.04
CA GLN A 241 -26.98 -16.11 -20.99
C GLN A 241 -26.63 -17.23 -21.98
N CYS A 242 -25.82 -16.93 -23.02
CA CYS A 242 -25.43 -17.95 -24.00
C CYS A 242 -24.47 -18.97 -23.39
N SER A 243 -24.38 -20.15 -24.03
CA SER A 243 -23.50 -21.24 -23.55
C SER A 243 -22.02 -20.84 -23.52
N SER A 244 -21.57 -19.95 -24.41
CA SER A 244 -20.24 -19.33 -24.32
C SER A 244 -20.06 -18.49 -23.04
N CYS A 245 -20.99 -17.58 -22.76
CA CYS A 245 -20.95 -16.75 -21.55
C CYS A 245 -20.95 -17.61 -20.27
N HIS A 246 -21.76 -18.66 -20.24
CA HIS A 246 -21.80 -19.59 -19.12
C HIS A 246 -20.48 -20.36 -18.95
N ALA A 247 -19.88 -20.84 -20.04
CA ALA A 247 -18.60 -21.54 -19.95
C ALA A 247 -17.45 -20.63 -19.45
N ILE A 248 -17.50 -19.32 -19.70
CA ILE A 248 -16.53 -18.36 -19.11
C ILE A 248 -16.77 -18.21 -17.61
N GLU A 249 -18.04 -18.08 -17.20
CA GLU A 249 -18.46 -17.96 -15.81
C GLU A 249 -18.01 -19.17 -14.97
N VAL A 250 -18.14 -20.39 -15.51
CA VAL A 250 -17.66 -21.62 -14.84
C VAL A 250 -16.19 -21.94 -15.13
N ARG A 251 -15.45 -21.04 -15.81
CA ARG A 251 -14.00 -21.13 -16.08
C ARG A 251 -13.57 -22.34 -16.94
N THR A 252 -14.41 -22.77 -17.87
CA THR A 252 -14.17 -23.92 -18.77
C THR A 252 -14.23 -23.58 -20.26
N HIS A 253 -14.21 -22.29 -20.62
CA HIS A 253 -14.41 -21.89 -22.01
C HIS A 253 -13.24 -22.29 -22.92
N ALA A 254 -13.52 -23.10 -23.94
CA ALA A 254 -12.51 -23.66 -24.84
C ALA A 254 -11.73 -22.63 -25.67
N ASP A 255 -12.31 -21.43 -25.89
CA ASP A 255 -11.66 -20.34 -26.62
C ASP A 255 -11.19 -19.19 -25.70
N LEU A 256 -11.06 -19.45 -24.39
CA LEU A 256 -10.45 -18.53 -23.43
C LEU A 256 -9.22 -19.14 -22.77
N CYS A 257 -8.08 -18.44 -22.84
CA CYS A 257 -6.92 -18.72 -22.01
C CYS A 257 -6.70 -17.60 -20.99
N VAL A 258 -6.50 -17.95 -19.73
CA VAL A 258 -6.24 -16.98 -18.66
C VAL A 258 -4.87 -17.24 -18.05
N LEU A 259 -4.05 -16.20 -18.02
CA LEU A 259 -2.68 -16.22 -17.52
C LEU A 259 -2.57 -15.38 -16.26
N MET A 260 -2.37 -16.05 -15.13
CA MET A 260 -2.09 -15.44 -13.83
C MET A 260 -1.08 -16.27 -13.05
N PRO A 261 -0.42 -15.71 -12.02
CA PRO A 261 0.32 -16.53 -11.08
C PRO A 261 -0.59 -17.50 -10.34
N GLU A 262 -0.02 -18.61 -9.90
CA GLU A 262 -0.77 -19.69 -9.23
C GLU A 262 -1.49 -19.22 -7.96
N VAL A 263 -0.88 -18.32 -7.18
CA VAL A 263 -1.53 -17.74 -5.99
C VAL A 263 -2.82 -16.99 -6.36
N GLN A 264 -2.83 -16.31 -7.51
CA GLN A 264 -3.98 -15.53 -7.98
C GLN A 264 -5.02 -16.42 -8.65
N MET A 265 -4.58 -17.43 -9.41
CA MET A 265 -5.43 -18.48 -9.97
C MET A 265 -6.27 -19.13 -8.87
N MET A 266 -5.62 -19.59 -7.79
CA MET A 266 -6.29 -20.23 -6.65
C MET A 266 -7.27 -19.26 -5.96
N ALA A 267 -6.85 -18.03 -5.69
CA ALA A 267 -7.69 -17.03 -5.04
C ALA A 267 -8.94 -16.68 -5.85
N LEU A 268 -8.82 -16.63 -7.18
CA LEU A 268 -9.92 -16.34 -8.10
C LEU A 268 -10.60 -17.62 -8.61
N GLY A 269 -10.26 -18.80 -8.07
CA GLY A 269 -10.86 -20.10 -8.36
C GLY A 269 -10.61 -20.64 -9.77
N TRP A 270 -9.60 -20.16 -10.48
CA TRP A 270 -9.18 -20.73 -11.77
C TRP A 270 -8.47 -22.07 -11.58
N PRO A 271 -8.76 -23.08 -12.43
CA PRO A 271 -8.11 -24.37 -12.34
C PRO A 271 -6.62 -24.26 -12.67
N LEU A 272 -5.78 -24.88 -11.86
CA LEU A 272 -4.37 -25.09 -12.18
C LEU A 272 -4.20 -26.28 -13.14
N SER A 273 -3.05 -26.37 -13.81
CA SER A 273 -2.70 -27.60 -14.53
C SER A 273 -2.57 -28.78 -13.56
N GLU A 274 -2.90 -29.99 -14.00
CA GLU A 274 -2.87 -31.20 -13.16
C GLU A 274 -1.52 -31.37 -12.45
N LYS A 275 -0.42 -31.13 -13.18
CA LYS A 275 0.93 -31.18 -12.64
C LYS A 275 1.17 -30.10 -11.58
N ALA A 276 0.73 -28.87 -11.83
CA ALA A 276 0.91 -27.78 -10.88
C ALA A 276 0.11 -28.00 -9.61
N GLN A 277 -1.13 -28.48 -9.74
CA GLN A 277 -2.01 -28.83 -8.63
C GLN A 277 -1.38 -29.94 -7.78
N ALA A 278 -0.95 -31.05 -8.39
CA ALA A 278 -0.31 -32.16 -7.69
C ALA A 278 0.96 -31.74 -6.94
N ASP A 279 1.82 -30.93 -7.56
CA ASP A 279 3.06 -30.46 -6.91
C ASP A 279 2.80 -29.56 -5.68
N ILE A 280 1.70 -28.79 -5.70
CA ILE A 280 1.29 -27.92 -4.59
C ILE A 280 0.65 -28.75 -3.48
N ASP A 281 -0.24 -29.68 -3.83
CA ASP A 281 -0.94 -30.54 -2.88
C ASP A 281 0.04 -31.47 -2.15
N ASP A 282 1.03 -32.00 -2.87
CA ASP A 282 2.14 -32.80 -2.32
C ASP A 282 3.17 -31.97 -1.54
N LYS A 283 2.98 -30.65 -1.42
CA LYS A 283 3.91 -29.70 -0.77
C LYS A 283 5.34 -29.73 -1.33
N LYS A 284 5.52 -30.19 -2.58
CA LYS A 284 6.83 -30.21 -3.25
C LYS A 284 7.33 -28.80 -3.53
N ARG A 285 6.40 -27.86 -3.74
CA ARG A 285 6.71 -26.44 -3.93
C ARG A 285 5.53 -25.57 -3.52
N LYS A 286 5.82 -24.30 -3.25
CA LYS A 286 4.80 -23.28 -3.03
C LYS A 286 4.20 -22.79 -4.36
N PRO A 287 2.95 -22.31 -4.36
CA PRO A 287 2.36 -21.63 -5.51
C PRO A 287 3.17 -20.39 -5.89
N SER A 288 3.36 -20.20 -7.21
CA SER A 288 4.10 -19.08 -7.80
C SER A 288 3.39 -17.75 -7.61
N ARG A 289 4.19 -16.70 -7.37
CA ARG A 289 3.77 -15.30 -7.40
C ARG A 289 4.05 -14.61 -8.75
N GLU A 290 4.67 -15.31 -9.70
CA GLU A 290 4.90 -14.83 -11.07
C GLU A 290 4.17 -15.72 -12.10
N ILE A 291 3.85 -15.14 -13.26
CA ILE A 291 3.39 -15.86 -14.45
C ILE A 291 4.59 -16.56 -15.08
N ARG A 292 4.50 -17.89 -15.17
CA ARG A 292 5.59 -18.73 -15.70
C ARG A 292 5.62 -18.75 -17.22
N VAL A 293 6.81 -18.97 -17.78
CA VAL A 293 7.03 -19.02 -19.24
C VAL A 293 6.33 -20.20 -19.88
N GLU A 294 6.23 -21.33 -19.18
CA GLU A 294 5.52 -22.52 -19.65
C GLU A 294 4.05 -22.20 -19.92
N ALA A 295 3.36 -21.56 -18.96
CA ALA A 295 1.98 -21.13 -19.12
C ALA A 295 1.81 -20.16 -20.30
N MET A 296 2.78 -19.26 -20.52
CA MET A 296 2.75 -18.36 -21.68
C MET A 296 2.95 -19.09 -23.01
N ARG A 297 3.84 -20.09 -23.08
CA ARG A 297 4.01 -20.90 -24.28
C ARG A 297 2.75 -21.69 -24.60
N ASP A 298 2.09 -22.23 -23.57
CA ASP A 298 0.80 -22.90 -23.72
C ASP A 298 -0.26 -21.93 -24.25
N ALA A 299 -0.26 -20.67 -23.79
CA ALA A 299 -1.16 -19.64 -24.32
C ALA A 299 -0.84 -19.25 -25.78
N VAL A 300 0.44 -19.20 -26.16
CA VAL A 300 0.85 -18.95 -27.55
C VAL A 300 0.43 -20.12 -28.44
N GLU A 301 0.64 -21.36 -28.03
CA GLU A 301 0.17 -22.54 -28.77
C GLU A 301 -1.36 -22.53 -28.86
N PHE A 302 -2.03 -22.25 -27.74
CA PHE A 302 -3.47 -22.05 -27.69
C PHE A 302 -3.91 -21.01 -28.71
N SER A 303 -3.22 -19.88 -28.84
CA SER A 303 -3.55 -18.83 -29.81
C SER A 303 -3.41 -19.28 -31.27
N GLN A 304 -2.62 -20.31 -31.58
CA GLN A 304 -2.42 -20.80 -32.95
C GLN A 304 -3.47 -21.83 -33.40
N ARG A 305 -4.16 -22.51 -32.46
CA ARG A 305 -5.18 -23.52 -32.79
C ARG A 305 -6.42 -22.92 -33.48
N THR A 306 -7.29 -23.70 -34.09
CA THR A 306 -8.58 -23.16 -34.57
C THR A 306 -9.52 -22.89 -33.41
N SER A 307 -10.32 -21.82 -33.46
CA SER A 307 -11.36 -21.58 -32.44
C SER A 307 -12.40 -22.68 -32.48
N ALA A 308 -12.79 -23.21 -31.32
CA ALA A 308 -13.80 -24.24 -31.20
C ALA A 308 -15.21 -23.75 -31.58
N ARG A 309 -15.51 -22.47 -31.30
CA ARG A 309 -16.87 -21.91 -31.45
C ARG A 309 -17.02 -20.90 -32.60
N GLY A 310 -15.95 -20.62 -33.34
CA GLY A 310 -15.97 -19.73 -34.51
C GLY A 310 -16.07 -18.22 -34.21
N ARG A 311 -15.94 -17.80 -32.95
CA ARG A 311 -15.99 -16.40 -32.50
C ARG A 311 -14.60 -15.79 -32.22
N GLY A 312 -13.56 -16.46 -32.70
CA GLY A 312 -12.18 -16.16 -32.33
C GLY A 312 -11.81 -16.72 -30.96
N LYS A 313 -10.68 -16.25 -30.42
CA LYS A 313 -10.15 -16.63 -29.11
C LYS A 313 -9.71 -15.41 -28.33
N ALA A 314 -9.70 -15.55 -27.01
CA ALA A 314 -9.21 -14.49 -26.14
C ALA A 314 -8.17 -15.01 -25.16
N VAL A 315 -7.19 -14.16 -24.88
CA VAL A 315 -6.17 -14.38 -23.85
C VAL A 315 -6.22 -13.23 -22.85
N LEU A 316 -6.53 -13.52 -21.59
CA LEU A 316 -6.50 -12.56 -20.49
C LEU A 316 -5.23 -12.76 -19.67
N VAL A 317 -4.44 -11.70 -19.48
CA VAL A 317 -3.23 -11.71 -18.65
C VAL A 317 -3.44 -10.80 -17.46
N TYR A 318 -3.36 -11.33 -16.24
CA TYR A 318 -3.55 -10.57 -14.99
C TYR A 318 -2.79 -11.17 -13.79
N PRO A 319 -2.13 -10.35 -12.96
CA PRO A 319 -1.64 -9.01 -13.26
C PRO A 319 -0.53 -9.09 -14.32
N ALA A 320 -0.64 -8.32 -15.40
CA ALA A 320 0.29 -8.42 -16.52
C ALA A 320 1.75 -8.08 -16.13
N GLU A 321 1.95 -7.23 -15.13
CA GLU A 321 3.23 -6.86 -14.55
C GLU A 321 3.96 -8.01 -13.84
N GLN A 322 3.26 -9.10 -13.54
CA GLN A 322 3.84 -10.29 -12.91
C GLN A 322 4.37 -11.30 -13.94
N MET A 323 4.45 -10.92 -15.23
CA MET A 323 5.26 -11.65 -16.21
C MET A 323 6.74 -11.35 -16.01
N ASN A 324 7.57 -12.39 -15.88
CA ASN A 324 9.02 -12.19 -15.98
C ASN A 324 9.43 -11.86 -17.43
N HIS A 325 10.67 -11.39 -17.62
CA HIS A 325 11.16 -10.92 -18.92
C HIS A 325 11.08 -11.99 -20.02
N ILE A 326 11.34 -13.25 -19.69
CA ILE A 326 11.29 -14.37 -20.65
C ILE A 326 9.84 -14.58 -21.10
N THR A 327 8.92 -14.60 -20.14
CA THR A 327 7.47 -14.73 -20.34
C THR A 327 6.93 -13.58 -21.20
N ALA A 328 7.32 -12.35 -20.89
CA ALA A 328 6.90 -11.16 -21.63
C ALA A 328 7.39 -11.16 -23.10
N ASN A 329 8.62 -11.61 -23.37
CA ASN A 329 9.14 -11.67 -24.75
C ASN A 329 8.51 -12.80 -25.57
N ALA A 330 8.16 -13.92 -24.93
CA ALA A 330 7.48 -15.03 -25.61
C ALA A 330 6.14 -14.59 -26.24
N LEU A 331 5.50 -13.56 -25.67
CA LEU A 331 4.23 -13.02 -26.13
C LEU A 331 4.35 -12.03 -27.31
N LEU A 332 5.53 -11.44 -27.54
CA LEU A 332 5.68 -10.29 -28.45
C LEU A 332 5.31 -10.58 -29.90
N LYS A 333 5.81 -11.68 -30.46
CA LYS A 333 5.53 -12.05 -31.86
C LYS A 333 4.04 -12.25 -32.07
N THR A 334 3.37 -12.88 -31.09
CA THR A 334 1.93 -13.13 -31.14
C THR A 334 1.10 -11.86 -30.93
N LEU A 335 1.58 -10.87 -30.17
CA LEU A 335 0.91 -9.56 -30.07
C LEU A 335 1.04 -8.73 -31.34
N GLU A 336 2.17 -8.84 -32.04
CA GLU A 336 2.45 -8.10 -33.27
C GLU A 336 1.68 -8.65 -34.47
N GLU A 337 1.66 -9.98 -34.59
CA GLU A 337 0.97 -10.69 -35.66
C GLU A 337 0.07 -11.78 -35.03
N PRO A 338 -1.07 -11.40 -34.42
CA PRO A 338 -1.97 -12.37 -33.80
C PRO A 338 -2.53 -13.34 -34.86
N PRO A 339 -2.42 -14.66 -34.63
CA PRO A 339 -2.92 -15.65 -35.58
C PRO A 339 -4.45 -15.67 -35.60
N GLY A 340 -5.04 -15.49 -36.78
CA GLY A 340 -6.50 -15.50 -36.96
C GLY A 340 -7.20 -14.41 -36.14
N ASP A 341 -8.38 -14.71 -35.60
CA ASP A 341 -9.14 -13.80 -34.74
C ASP A 341 -8.83 -14.06 -33.26
N VAL A 342 -7.60 -13.76 -32.84
CA VAL A 342 -7.18 -13.82 -31.44
C VAL A 342 -7.09 -12.41 -30.87
N ARG A 343 -7.61 -12.21 -29.66
CA ARG A 343 -7.54 -10.94 -28.93
C ARG A 343 -6.86 -11.11 -27.58
N PHE A 344 -6.10 -10.10 -27.18
CA PHE A 344 -5.38 -10.07 -25.91
C PHE A 344 -5.91 -8.95 -25.01
N VAL A 345 -6.11 -9.27 -23.74
CA VAL A 345 -6.35 -8.28 -22.69
C VAL A 345 -5.24 -8.40 -21.65
N LEU A 346 -4.50 -7.31 -21.45
CA LEU A 346 -3.47 -7.21 -20.42
C LEU A 346 -4.00 -6.28 -19.33
N ALA A 347 -4.46 -6.86 -18.22
CA ALA A 347 -4.93 -6.12 -17.07
C ALA A 347 -3.75 -5.88 -16.12
N SER A 348 -3.48 -4.62 -15.80
CA SER A 348 -2.32 -4.23 -15.00
C SER A 348 -2.66 -3.14 -13.99
N GLU A 349 -2.23 -3.36 -12.76
CA GLU A 349 -2.21 -2.32 -11.72
C GLU A 349 -0.96 -1.46 -11.86
N ALA A 350 0.03 -1.99 -12.57
CA ALA A 350 1.29 -1.36 -12.79
C ALA A 350 1.81 -1.35 -14.22
N ALA A 351 1.05 -0.67 -15.10
CA ALA A 351 1.34 -0.63 -16.54
C ALA A 351 2.76 -0.16 -16.89
N HIS A 352 3.37 0.69 -16.07
CA HIS A 352 4.75 1.14 -16.26
C HIS A 352 5.81 0.03 -16.02
N GLN A 353 5.48 -1.07 -15.33
CA GLN A 353 6.36 -2.23 -15.14
C GLN A 353 6.38 -3.16 -16.36
N LEU A 354 5.47 -2.97 -17.32
CA LEU A 354 5.41 -3.76 -18.56
C LEU A 354 6.52 -3.36 -19.54
N LEU A 355 6.99 -4.33 -20.34
CA LEU A 355 7.98 -4.06 -21.39
C LEU A 355 7.47 -2.97 -22.35
N PRO A 356 8.31 -1.97 -22.71
CA PRO A 356 7.95 -0.96 -23.70
C PRO A 356 7.46 -1.55 -25.02
N THR A 357 8.03 -2.69 -25.43
CA THR A 357 7.64 -3.44 -26.63
C THR A 357 6.25 -4.06 -26.56
N ILE A 358 5.78 -4.43 -25.36
CA ILE A 358 4.38 -4.83 -25.12
C ILE A 358 3.50 -3.59 -25.17
N ARG A 359 3.87 -2.53 -24.43
CA ARG A 359 3.07 -1.30 -24.33
C ARG A 359 2.85 -0.64 -25.69
N SER A 360 3.85 -0.64 -26.58
CA SER A 360 3.76 -0.07 -27.92
C SER A 360 2.86 -0.88 -28.87
N ARG A 361 2.66 -2.17 -28.59
CA ARG A 361 1.80 -3.10 -29.36
C ARG A 361 0.39 -3.20 -28.76
N CYS A 362 0.11 -2.49 -27.66
CA CYS A 362 -1.19 -2.50 -26.99
C CYS A 362 -1.87 -1.13 -27.07
N LEU A 363 -3.20 -1.13 -27.14
CA LEU A 363 -3.99 0.07 -26.89
C LEU A 363 -4.16 0.25 -25.37
N GLY A 364 -3.57 1.31 -24.81
CA GLY A 364 -3.66 1.60 -23.38
C GLY A 364 -4.98 2.27 -22.99
N HIS A 365 -5.61 1.80 -21.91
CA HIS A 365 -6.77 2.45 -21.28
C HIS A 365 -6.51 2.61 -19.77
N ALA A 366 -6.57 3.84 -19.27
CA ALA A 366 -6.38 4.14 -17.86
C ALA A 366 -7.73 4.27 -17.15
N MET A 367 -7.93 3.51 -16.08
CA MET A 367 -9.13 3.60 -15.24
C MET A 367 -9.01 4.78 -14.27
N ALA A 368 -10.15 5.41 -13.95
CA ALA A 368 -10.27 6.46 -12.94
C ALA A 368 -11.15 5.97 -11.78
N TRP A 369 -10.91 6.49 -10.58
CA TRP A 369 -11.82 6.26 -9.44
C TRP A 369 -13.17 6.93 -9.70
N PRO A 370 -14.30 6.22 -9.50
CA PRO A 370 -15.62 6.84 -9.57
C PRO A 370 -15.83 7.87 -8.46
N ALA A 371 -16.69 8.86 -8.71
CA ALA A 371 -17.10 9.80 -7.67
C ALA A 371 -17.93 9.09 -6.58
N GLU A 372 -17.96 9.62 -5.36
CA GLU A 372 -18.74 9.03 -4.26
C GLU A 372 -20.21 8.85 -4.62
N ALA A 373 -20.79 9.83 -5.32
CA ALA A 373 -22.17 9.76 -5.81
C ALA A 373 -22.40 8.57 -6.76
N GLU A 374 -21.44 8.28 -7.64
CA GLU A 374 -21.50 7.16 -8.59
C GLU A 374 -21.33 5.82 -7.86
N MET A 375 -20.43 5.75 -6.87
CA MET A 375 -20.25 4.55 -6.04
C MET A 375 -21.53 4.23 -5.25
N LEU A 376 -22.15 5.23 -4.62
CA LEU A 376 -23.40 5.04 -3.89
C LEU A 376 -24.55 4.63 -4.83
N GLN A 377 -24.64 5.24 -6.01
CA GLN A 377 -25.62 4.85 -7.02
C GLN A 377 -25.40 3.41 -7.50
N TRP A 378 -24.16 3.00 -7.74
CA TRP A 378 -23.82 1.64 -8.11
C TRP A 378 -24.21 0.65 -7.00
N MET A 379 -23.87 0.94 -5.74
CA MET A 379 -24.24 0.10 -4.60
C MET A 379 -25.76 -0.05 -4.45
N ARG A 380 -26.53 1.02 -4.65
CA ARG A 380 -28.00 0.94 -4.75
C ARG A 380 -28.46 -0.03 -5.83
N GLY A 381 -27.82 0.02 -6.99
CA GLY A 381 -28.08 -0.91 -8.09
C GLY A 381 -27.79 -2.37 -7.74
N GLN A 382 -26.87 -2.63 -6.81
CA GLN A 382 -26.57 -3.96 -6.26
C GLN A 382 -27.55 -4.40 -5.16
N GLY A 383 -28.62 -3.64 -4.91
CA GLY A 383 -29.61 -3.95 -3.87
C GLY A 383 -29.20 -3.52 -2.47
N VAL A 384 -28.14 -2.72 -2.32
CA VAL A 384 -27.71 -2.18 -1.03
C VAL A 384 -28.52 -0.93 -0.72
N ALA A 385 -29.21 -0.90 0.42
CA ALA A 385 -29.97 0.27 0.87
C ALA A 385 -29.05 1.51 1.03
N ASP A 386 -29.58 2.71 0.83
CA ASP A 386 -28.78 3.94 0.77
C ASP A 386 -27.98 4.25 2.06
N ASP A 387 -28.59 3.96 3.20
CA ASP A 387 -27.97 4.06 4.51
C ASP A 387 -26.85 3.03 4.68
N ALA A 388 -27.11 1.79 4.27
CA ALA A 388 -26.15 0.70 4.25
C ALA A 388 -24.96 0.99 3.32
N ALA A 389 -25.22 1.51 2.12
CA ALA A 389 -24.22 1.84 1.12
C ALA A 389 -23.24 2.90 1.65
N LYS A 390 -23.77 3.98 2.25
CA LYS A 390 -22.94 5.02 2.87
C LYS A 390 -22.11 4.48 4.03
N ALA A 391 -22.73 3.68 4.90
CA ALA A 391 -22.05 3.10 6.05
C ALA A 391 -20.91 2.15 5.63
N PHE A 392 -21.17 1.25 4.68
CA PHE A 392 -20.18 0.28 4.21
C PHE A 392 -19.10 0.92 3.33
N LEU A 393 -19.44 1.92 2.50
CA LEU A 393 -18.44 2.66 1.73
C LEU A 393 -17.47 3.40 2.66
N ARG A 394 -17.98 3.95 3.76
CA ARG A 394 -17.16 4.54 4.83
C ARG A 394 -16.32 3.46 5.54
N ALA A 395 -16.91 2.34 5.92
CA ALA A 395 -16.22 1.20 6.55
C ALA A 395 -15.08 0.63 5.67
N ALA A 396 -15.27 0.66 4.34
CA ALA A 396 -14.30 0.24 3.33
C ALA A 396 -13.27 1.32 2.95
N GLY A 397 -13.41 2.54 3.50
CA GLY A 397 -12.50 3.64 3.24
C GLY A 397 -12.54 4.16 1.81
N GLY A 398 -13.71 4.08 1.15
CA GLY A 398 -13.95 4.56 -0.21
C GLY A 398 -13.77 3.53 -1.32
N ARG A 399 -13.74 2.23 -0.99
CA ARG A 399 -13.60 1.13 -1.96
C ARG A 399 -14.96 0.47 -2.20
N PRO A 400 -15.53 0.54 -3.41
CA PRO A 400 -16.89 0.08 -3.67
C PRO A 400 -17.02 -1.45 -3.61
N ASP A 401 -16.05 -2.21 -4.11
CA ASP A 401 -16.09 -3.67 -4.06
C ASP A 401 -16.00 -4.21 -2.63
N ASP A 402 -15.10 -3.66 -1.81
CA ASP A 402 -15.00 -3.98 -0.38
C ASP A 402 -16.32 -3.64 0.33
N ALA A 403 -16.92 -2.49 0.01
CA ALA A 403 -18.19 -2.06 0.60
C ALA A 403 -19.35 -2.99 0.21
N LEU A 404 -19.38 -3.46 -1.03
CA LEU A 404 -20.37 -4.43 -1.50
C LEU A 404 -20.20 -5.79 -0.81
N ALA A 405 -18.96 -6.28 -0.66
CA ALA A 405 -18.68 -7.52 0.05
C ALA A 405 -19.17 -7.47 1.50
N TRP A 406 -19.02 -6.31 2.16
CA TRP A 406 -19.58 -6.06 3.48
C TRP A 406 -21.11 -6.15 3.48
N ALA A 407 -21.79 -5.53 2.51
CA ALA A 407 -23.24 -5.61 2.38
C ALA A 407 -23.74 -7.04 2.14
N GLN A 408 -23.04 -7.80 1.29
CA GLN A 408 -23.42 -9.17 0.91
C GLN A 408 -23.16 -10.21 2.02
N SER A 409 -22.24 -9.91 2.94
CA SER A 409 -21.96 -10.79 4.08
C SER A 409 -23.12 -10.87 5.09
N GLY A 410 -24.25 -10.21 4.84
CA GLY A 410 -25.40 -10.16 5.75
C GLY A 410 -25.17 -9.29 6.99
N ARG A 411 -24.03 -8.58 7.03
CA ARG A 411 -23.71 -7.67 8.14
C ARG A 411 -24.69 -6.52 8.15
N SER A 412 -25.09 -6.14 9.35
CA SER A 412 -25.93 -4.97 9.56
C SER A 412 -25.06 -3.70 9.57
N PRO A 413 -25.43 -2.63 8.83
CA PRO A 413 -24.82 -1.31 8.97
C PRO A 413 -24.89 -0.80 10.41
N GLN A 414 -26.00 -1.12 11.09
CA GLN A 414 -26.21 -0.81 12.50
C GLN A 414 -25.27 -1.61 13.41
N ALA A 415 -24.92 -2.85 13.05
CA ALA A 415 -23.91 -3.61 13.79
C ALA A 415 -22.52 -2.96 13.64
N TRP A 416 -22.17 -2.43 12.47
CA TRP A 416 -20.95 -1.64 12.30
C TRP A 416 -20.98 -0.36 13.13
N SER A 417 -22.07 0.42 13.04
CA SER A 417 -22.20 1.68 13.80
C SER A 417 -22.29 1.45 15.32
N ALA A 418 -22.79 0.29 15.76
CA ALA A 418 -22.88 -0.08 17.17
C ALA A 418 -21.58 -0.72 17.72
N LEU A 419 -20.65 -1.12 16.84
CA LEU A 419 -19.41 -1.77 17.24
C LEU A 419 -18.62 -0.95 18.29
N PRO A 420 -18.47 0.38 18.18
CA PRO A 420 -17.76 1.15 19.19
C PRO A 420 -18.42 1.06 20.58
N GLN A 421 -19.75 1.15 20.66
CA GLN A 421 -20.46 1.03 21.94
C GLN A 421 -20.46 -0.42 22.46
N ALA A 422 -20.53 -1.42 21.58
CA ALA A 422 -20.43 -2.83 21.95
C ALA A 422 -19.06 -3.14 22.58
N MET A 423 -17.98 -2.66 21.96
CA MET A 423 -16.63 -2.78 22.52
C MET A 423 -16.50 -2.04 23.85
N ALA A 424 -17.14 -0.88 24.01
CA ALA A 424 -17.16 -0.17 25.29
C ALA A 424 -17.89 -0.97 26.38
N LYS A 425 -18.92 -1.75 26.03
CA LYS A 425 -19.64 -2.61 26.97
C LYS A 425 -18.93 -3.95 27.25
N GLY A 426 -17.94 -4.32 26.43
CA GLY A 426 -17.34 -5.65 26.46
C GLY A 426 -18.25 -6.73 25.90
N ASP A 427 -19.11 -6.36 24.96
CA ASP A 427 -20.05 -7.27 24.35
C ASP A 427 -19.35 -8.11 23.27
N VAL A 428 -19.10 -9.39 23.60
CA VAL A 428 -18.45 -10.34 22.69
C VAL A 428 -19.39 -10.76 21.55
N THR A 429 -20.70 -10.69 21.76
CA THR A 429 -21.69 -11.12 20.77
C THR A 429 -21.65 -10.25 19.52
N ALA A 430 -21.20 -9.00 19.63
CA ALA A 430 -20.99 -8.09 18.50
C ALA A 430 -19.92 -8.57 17.50
N LEU A 431 -19.03 -9.47 17.93
CA LEU A 431 -18.01 -10.11 17.09
C LEU A 431 -18.27 -11.61 16.87
N GLY A 432 -19.40 -12.16 17.36
CA GLY A 432 -19.66 -13.60 17.37
C GLY A 432 -19.55 -14.27 16.00
N ASP A 433 -19.93 -13.57 14.94
CA ASP A 433 -19.92 -14.07 13.55
C ASP A 433 -18.63 -13.66 12.78
N TRP A 434 -17.61 -13.15 13.45
CA TRP A 434 -16.40 -12.63 12.81
C TRP A 434 -15.25 -13.63 12.87
N ALA A 435 -14.54 -13.80 11.75
CA ALA A 435 -13.22 -14.43 11.80
C ALA A 435 -12.24 -13.53 12.58
N PRO A 436 -11.25 -14.08 13.30
CA PRO A 436 -10.29 -13.27 14.04
C PRO A 436 -9.59 -12.20 13.20
N ALA A 437 -9.22 -12.51 11.96
CA ALA A 437 -8.63 -11.56 11.01
C ALA A 437 -9.57 -10.36 10.72
N GLN A 438 -10.88 -10.64 10.56
CA GLN A 438 -11.87 -9.59 10.33
C GLN A 438 -12.09 -8.75 11.59
N ALA A 439 -12.15 -9.40 12.76
CA ALA A 439 -12.32 -8.71 14.04
C ALA A 439 -11.14 -7.77 14.30
N ILE A 440 -9.91 -8.23 14.02
CA ILE A 440 -8.71 -7.40 14.14
C ILE A 440 -8.76 -6.21 13.18
N ASP A 441 -9.11 -6.40 11.90
CA ASP A 441 -9.26 -5.30 10.93
C ASP A 441 -10.28 -4.24 11.41
N ALA A 442 -11.43 -4.69 11.94
CA ALA A 442 -12.43 -3.78 12.49
C ALA A 442 -11.97 -3.02 13.72
N LEU A 443 -11.31 -3.70 14.66
CA LEU A 443 -10.77 -3.05 15.85
C LEU A 443 -9.60 -2.11 15.50
N GLN A 444 -8.84 -2.40 14.45
CA GLN A 444 -7.82 -1.48 13.91
C GLN A 444 -8.46 -0.22 13.32
N LYS A 445 -9.59 -0.35 12.60
CA LYS A 445 -10.38 0.78 12.11
C LYS A 445 -10.97 1.61 13.26
N LEU A 446 -11.49 0.96 14.31
CA LEU A 446 -12.03 1.64 15.49
C LEU A 446 -10.93 2.36 16.27
N CYS A 447 -9.81 1.69 16.49
CA CYS A 447 -8.64 2.28 17.11
C CYS A 447 -8.12 3.46 16.28
N HIS A 448 -8.07 3.35 14.94
CA HIS A 448 -7.70 4.44 14.04
C HIS A 448 -8.59 5.66 14.23
N ASP A 449 -9.91 5.47 14.24
CA ASP A 449 -10.86 6.57 14.34
C ASP A 449 -10.93 7.18 15.73
N LEU A 450 -10.74 6.39 16.79
CA LEU A 450 -10.56 6.91 18.16
C LEU A 450 -9.25 7.70 18.28
N MET A 451 -8.17 7.26 17.64
CA MET A 451 -6.93 8.02 17.60
C MET A 451 -7.12 9.33 16.83
N ALA A 452 -7.81 9.31 15.69
CA ALA A 452 -8.16 10.51 14.92
C ALA A 452 -9.04 11.48 15.75
N ALA A 453 -10.08 10.96 16.41
CA ALA A 453 -10.97 11.74 17.26
C ALA A 453 -10.25 12.32 18.50
N SER A 454 -9.30 11.59 19.08
CA SER A 454 -8.50 12.06 20.23
C SER A 454 -7.65 13.29 19.91
N VAL A 455 -7.39 13.54 18.62
CA VAL A 455 -6.61 14.68 18.12
C VAL A 455 -7.45 15.64 17.26
N GLY A 456 -8.78 15.54 17.29
CA GLY A 456 -9.70 16.43 16.57
C GLY A 456 -9.81 16.22 15.06
N ALA A 457 -9.24 15.14 14.51
CA ALA A 457 -9.37 14.79 13.10
C ALA A 457 -10.69 14.04 12.82
N ALA A 458 -11.22 14.18 11.60
CA ALA A 458 -12.43 13.49 11.20
C ALA A 458 -12.20 11.96 11.12
N PRO A 459 -13.10 11.13 11.70
CA PRO A 459 -13.01 9.67 11.60
C PRO A 459 -13.25 9.20 10.17
N ARG A 460 -12.50 8.19 9.74
CA ARG A 460 -12.50 7.68 8.36
C ARG A 460 -13.51 6.55 8.14
N TYR A 461 -13.73 5.71 9.14
CA TYR A 461 -14.44 4.43 9.04
C TYR A 461 -15.78 4.40 9.80
N PHE A 462 -15.91 5.17 10.88
CA PHE A 462 -17.10 5.35 11.70
C PHE A 462 -17.67 6.76 11.54
N ALA A 463 -18.97 6.95 11.77
CA ALA A 463 -19.51 8.30 11.89
C ALA A 463 -19.06 8.91 13.24
N PRO A 464 -18.84 10.23 13.32
CA PRO A 464 -18.49 10.88 14.59
C PRO A 464 -19.49 10.59 15.72
N ALA A 465 -20.78 10.42 15.38
CA ALA A 465 -21.84 10.10 16.34
C ALA A 465 -21.77 8.66 16.89
N ASP A 466 -21.11 7.75 16.18
CA ASP A 466 -20.99 6.35 16.56
C ASP A 466 -19.84 6.12 17.56
N LEU A 467 -18.92 7.07 17.65
CA LEU A 467 -17.78 6.95 18.54
C LEU A 467 -18.15 7.27 20.00
N PRO A 468 -17.46 6.67 20.99
CA PRO A 468 -17.57 7.04 22.39
C PRO A 468 -17.37 8.55 22.61
N LYS A 469 -18.30 9.18 23.34
CA LYS A 469 -18.21 10.61 23.68
C LYS A 469 -16.95 10.96 24.48
N ALA A 470 -16.55 10.06 25.38
CA ALA A 470 -15.29 10.15 26.10
C ALA A 470 -14.24 9.34 25.33
N VAL A 471 -13.38 10.04 24.59
CA VAL A 471 -12.29 9.39 23.87
C VAL A 471 -11.21 8.97 24.87
N PRO A 472 -10.73 7.72 24.83
CA PRO A 472 -9.66 7.26 25.72
C PRO A 472 -8.36 8.05 25.51
N PRO A 473 -7.48 8.13 26.53
CA PRO A 473 -6.18 8.76 26.38
C PRO A 473 -5.37 8.10 25.26
N LEU A 474 -4.70 8.91 24.43
CA LEU A 474 -3.91 8.46 23.28
C LEU A 474 -2.88 7.36 23.64
N GLY A 475 -2.33 7.40 24.86
CA GLY A 475 -1.42 6.37 25.37
C GLY A 475 -2.07 4.99 25.49
N ALA A 476 -3.36 4.91 25.84
CA ALA A 476 -4.09 3.65 25.84
C ALA A 476 -4.38 3.17 24.41
N LEU A 477 -4.81 4.08 23.53
CA LEU A 477 -5.11 3.76 22.12
C LEU A 477 -3.87 3.29 21.35
N THR A 478 -2.70 3.88 21.60
CA THR A 478 -1.45 3.47 20.95
C THR A 478 -0.98 2.09 21.43
N ARG A 479 -1.16 1.77 22.73
CA ARG A 479 -0.91 0.41 23.25
C ARG A 479 -1.83 -0.61 22.59
N TRP A 480 -3.09 -0.25 22.41
CA TRP A 480 -4.08 -1.11 21.77
C TRP A 480 -3.79 -1.33 20.28
N SER A 481 -3.44 -0.28 19.52
CA SER A 481 -3.03 -0.39 18.10
C SER A 481 -1.87 -1.38 17.90
N ARG A 482 -0.83 -1.31 18.75
CA ARG A 482 0.30 -2.26 18.70
C ARG A 482 -0.12 -3.69 19.04
N ALA A 483 -1.00 -3.86 20.03
CA ALA A 483 -1.54 -5.17 20.36
C ALA A 483 -2.27 -5.78 19.15
N LEU A 484 -3.18 -5.01 18.52
CA LEU A 484 -3.90 -5.45 17.32
C LEU A 484 -2.98 -5.77 16.14
N ALA A 485 -1.91 -5.00 15.91
CA ALA A 485 -0.93 -5.28 14.85
C ALA A 485 -0.12 -6.56 15.11
N LYS A 486 0.09 -6.93 16.38
CA LYS A 486 0.71 -8.21 16.76
C LYS A 486 -0.26 -9.38 16.50
N GLU A 487 -1.51 -9.24 16.95
CA GLU A 487 -2.55 -10.26 16.76
C GLU A 487 -2.82 -10.54 15.26
N ALA A 488 -2.73 -9.52 14.40
CA ALA A 488 -2.92 -9.67 12.94
C ALA A 488 -1.95 -10.69 12.30
N ARG A 489 -0.73 -10.83 12.84
CA ARG A 489 0.29 -11.75 12.29
C ARG A 489 -0.01 -13.22 12.59
N THR A 490 -0.85 -13.47 13.60
CA THR A 490 -1.21 -14.80 14.07
C THR A 490 -2.70 -15.09 13.87
N ALA A 491 -3.41 -14.25 13.12
CA ALA A 491 -4.86 -14.35 12.91
C ALA A 491 -5.29 -15.63 12.15
N GLU A 492 -4.37 -16.23 11.39
CA GLU A 492 -4.58 -17.50 10.64
C GLU A 492 -3.97 -18.72 11.36
N HIS A 493 -3.38 -18.52 12.54
CA HIS A 493 -2.83 -19.62 13.33
C HIS A 493 -3.99 -20.46 13.91
N PRO A 494 -3.84 -21.79 14.14
CA PRO A 494 -4.89 -22.68 14.63
C PRO A 494 -5.23 -22.48 16.14
N PHE A 495 -5.48 -21.24 16.56
CA PHE A 495 -5.98 -20.92 17.89
C PHE A 495 -7.50 -21.05 17.95
N ASN A 496 -8.04 -21.22 19.17
CA ASN A 496 -9.49 -21.21 19.38
C ASN A 496 -10.03 -19.80 19.07
N ALA A 497 -10.84 -19.69 18.01
CA ALA A 497 -11.37 -18.42 17.52
C ALA A 497 -12.22 -17.70 18.57
N GLY A 498 -13.05 -18.43 19.33
CA GLY A 498 -13.91 -17.85 20.37
C GLY A 498 -13.11 -17.16 21.49
N LEU A 499 -12.08 -17.83 22.00
CA LEU A 499 -11.18 -17.26 23.01
C LEU A 499 -10.41 -16.03 22.50
N MET A 500 -10.06 -16.04 21.21
CA MET A 500 -9.39 -14.89 20.58
C MET A 500 -10.33 -13.69 20.48
N LEU A 501 -11.59 -13.89 20.11
CA LEU A 501 -12.60 -12.82 20.09
C LEU A 501 -12.88 -12.26 21.49
N GLU A 502 -13.00 -13.12 22.51
CA GLU A 502 -13.15 -12.69 23.90
C GLU A 502 -11.97 -11.83 24.37
N ALA A 503 -10.73 -12.25 24.05
CA ALA A 503 -9.53 -11.50 24.37
C ALA A 503 -9.50 -10.14 23.67
N LEU A 504 -9.86 -10.08 22.38
CA LEU A 504 -9.92 -8.84 21.61
C LEU A 504 -10.95 -7.86 22.19
N VAL A 505 -12.12 -8.35 22.59
CA VAL A 505 -13.20 -7.55 23.21
C VAL A 505 -12.79 -7.05 24.59
N ALA A 506 -12.16 -7.89 25.41
CA ALA A 506 -11.64 -7.49 26.71
C ALA A 506 -10.57 -6.40 26.58
N GLN A 507 -9.66 -6.53 25.59
CA GLN A 507 -8.67 -5.49 25.28
C GLN A 507 -9.33 -4.18 24.82
N ALA A 508 -10.33 -4.26 23.94
CA ALA A 508 -11.06 -3.09 23.46
C ALA A 508 -11.77 -2.37 24.62
N ARG A 509 -12.49 -3.11 25.47
CA ARG A 509 -13.18 -2.57 26.66
C ARG A 509 -12.21 -1.89 27.61
N ASN A 510 -11.12 -2.56 27.98
CA ASN A 510 -10.12 -2.01 28.91
C ASN A 510 -9.52 -0.71 28.37
N THR A 511 -9.32 -0.65 27.06
CA THR A 511 -8.82 0.56 26.39
C THR A 511 -9.88 1.66 26.44
N LEU A 512 -11.13 1.35 26.11
CA LEU A 512 -12.23 2.31 26.06
C LEU A 512 -12.60 2.91 27.42
N HIS A 513 -12.35 2.18 28.52
CA HIS A 513 -12.59 2.67 29.89
C HIS A 513 -11.38 3.31 30.56
N SER A 514 -10.23 3.36 29.88
CA SER A 514 -9.06 4.00 30.46
C SER A 514 -9.31 5.50 30.66
N ARG A 515 -9.21 5.98 31.91
CA ARG A 515 -9.35 7.40 32.26
C ARG A 515 -7.97 8.03 32.41
N GLN A 516 -7.89 9.34 32.17
CA GLN A 516 -6.72 10.13 32.58
C GLN A 516 -6.64 10.16 34.12
N PRO A 517 -5.44 10.02 34.71
CA PRO A 517 -5.26 10.29 36.13
C PRO A 517 -5.56 11.77 36.43
N ALA A 518 -6.22 12.04 37.56
CA ALA A 518 -6.52 13.40 37.98
C ALA A 518 -5.21 14.20 38.20
N PRO A 519 -5.12 15.45 37.72
CA PRO A 519 -3.92 16.27 37.94
C PRO A 519 -3.86 16.65 39.42
N GLY A 520 -2.91 16.10 40.18
CA GLY A 520 -2.68 16.51 41.56
C GLY A 520 -2.12 15.46 42.52
N THR A 521 -2.04 14.19 42.15
CA THR A 521 -1.35 13.18 42.98
C THR A 521 -0.11 12.69 42.28
N GLN A 522 1.04 13.26 42.64
CA GLN A 522 2.30 12.53 42.62
C GLN A 522 3.08 12.77 43.93
N PRO A 523 3.85 11.75 44.32
CA PRO A 523 4.17 11.37 45.71
C PRO A 523 5.31 12.15 46.37
#